data_AF-A0A7S3JS79-F1
#
_entry.id   AF-A0A7S3JS79-F1
#
_cell.length_a   1.000
_cell.length_b   1.000
_cell.length_c   1.000
_cell.angle_alpha   90.00
_cell.angle_beta   90.00
_cell.angle_gamma   90.00
#
_symmetry.space_group_name_H-M   'P 1'
#
loop_
_entity.id
_entity.type
_entity.pdbx_description
1 polymer ?
#
loop_
_entity_poly.entity_id
_entity_poly.type
_entity_poly.pdbx_seq_one_letter_code
_entity_poly.pdbx_strand_id
1 'polypeptide(L)'
;ADIQALSSSVVDATIAIYQAIAQELLPTPMKSFYTFNLRDLSKVFQGLSQANSSVITDPNTFIRLWCHESLRVFHDRLIDQGDTEWFHKQLNSQIKNKFGFDFDDKISRGDAMPIMFGSYLDANIPAEKRLYKEIPNEEDLHKSM
;
A
#
# COMPACT_ATOMS: atom_id res chain seq x y z
N ALA A 1 -3.26 -18.15 -11.56
CA ALA A 1 -4.16 -17.53 -12.56
C ALA A 1 -4.88 -16.33 -11.95
N ASP A 2 -5.37 -16.45 -10.71
CA ASP A 2 -6.24 -15.42 -10.11
C ASP A 2 -5.53 -14.09 -9.80
N ILE A 3 -4.29 -14.11 -9.30
CA ILE A 3 -3.50 -12.88 -9.05
C ILE A 3 -3.17 -12.16 -10.36
N GLN A 4 -2.89 -12.90 -11.43
CA GLN A 4 -2.57 -12.31 -12.73
C GLN A 4 -3.77 -11.53 -13.29
N ALA A 5 -5.00 -12.01 -13.08
CA ALA A 5 -6.20 -11.30 -13.47
C ALA A 5 -6.36 -9.95 -12.75
N LEU A 6 -5.91 -9.85 -11.49
CA LEU A 6 -5.96 -8.62 -10.70
C LEU A 6 -4.95 -7.55 -11.13
N SER A 7 -3.91 -7.92 -11.88
CA SER A 7 -2.83 -6.99 -12.26
C SER A 7 -3.36 -5.75 -13.00
N SER A 8 -4.26 -5.95 -13.96
CA SER A 8 -4.89 -4.86 -14.71
C SER A 8 -5.69 -3.91 -13.81
N SER A 9 -6.51 -4.48 -12.92
CA SER A 9 -7.29 -3.73 -11.92
C SER A 9 -6.40 -2.91 -10.98
N VAL A 10 -5.27 -3.46 -10.53
CA VAL A 10 -4.31 -2.77 -9.66
C VAL A 10 -3.63 -1.61 -10.40
N VAL A 11 -3.25 -1.81 -11.65
CA VAL A 11 -2.64 -0.75 -12.48
C VAL A 11 -3.62 0.40 -12.67
N ASP A 12 -4.86 0.10 -13.09
CA ASP A 12 -5.90 1.11 -13.26
C ASP A 12 -6.20 1.87 -11.96
N ALA A 13 -6.32 1.15 -10.84
CA ALA A 13 -6.58 1.76 -9.53
C ALA A 13 -5.45 2.71 -9.11
N THR A 14 -4.19 2.31 -9.32
CA THR A 14 -3.01 3.12 -8.99
C THR A 14 -2.95 4.38 -9.85
N ILE A 15 -3.26 4.27 -11.15
CA ILE A 15 -3.34 5.43 -12.05
C ILE A 15 -4.46 6.38 -11.61
N ALA A 16 -5.63 5.85 -11.26
CA ALA A 16 -6.75 6.66 -10.79
C ALA A 16 -6.42 7.43 -9.50
N ILE A 17 -5.77 6.76 -8.53
CA ILE A 17 -5.31 7.42 -7.29
C ILE A 17 -4.31 8.54 -7.62
N TYR A 18 -3.32 8.25 -8.47
CA TYR A 18 -2.32 9.26 -8.85
C TYR A 18 -2.95 10.47 -9.54
N GLN A 19 -3.91 10.25 -10.46
CA GLN A 19 -4.63 11.32 -11.13
C GLN A 19 -5.44 12.17 -10.15
N ALA A 20 -6.14 11.54 -9.19
CA ALA A 20 -6.88 12.25 -8.15
C ALA A 20 -5.95 13.10 -7.27
N ILE A 21 -4.80 12.56 -6.87
CA ILE A 21 -3.78 13.29 -6.10
C ILE A 21 -3.27 14.49 -6.89
N ALA A 22 -2.94 14.29 -8.18
CA ALA A 22 -2.42 15.35 -9.02
C ALA A 22 -3.42 16.49 -9.27
N GLN A 23 -4.72 16.23 -9.13
CA GLN A 23 -5.79 17.22 -9.30
C GLN A 23 -6.13 17.93 -7.98
N GLU A 24 -6.25 17.20 -6.88
CA GLU A 24 -6.78 17.71 -5.61
C GLU A 24 -5.67 18.18 -4.64
N LEU A 25 -4.51 17.52 -4.65
CA LEU A 25 -3.42 17.80 -3.71
C LEU A 25 -2.32 18.65 -4.37
N LEU A 26 -2.72 19.84 -4.82
CA LEU A 26 -1.80 20.78 -5.46
C LEU A 26 -0.84 21.43 -4.44
N PRO A 27 0.42 21.66 -4.83
CA PRO A 27 1.38 22.33 -3.96
C PRO A 27 0.94 23.78 -3.72
N THR A 28 0.71 24.12 -2.45
CA THR A 28 0.48 25.49 -1.99
C THR A 28 1.69 25.98 -1.18
N PRO A 29 1.86 27.29 -0.93
CA PRO A 29 2.95 27.76 -0.07
C PRO A 29 3.01 27.09 1.31
N MET A 30 1.84 26.70 1.85
CA MET A 30 1.72 25.99 3.13
C MET A 30 1.96 24.47 3.00
N LYS A 31 1.71 23.89 1.83
CA LYS A 31 1.85 22.45 1.52
C LYS A 31 2.80 22.24 0.33
N SER A 32 3.96 22.90 0.34
CA SER A 32 4.86 22.96 -0.83
C SER A 32 5.55 21.63 -1.14
N PHE A 33 5.60 20.71 -0.18
CA PHE A 33 6.16 19.37 -0.28
C PHE A 33 5.18 18.34 -0.90
N TYR A 34 3.95 18.74 -1.22
CA TYR A 34 2.97 17.94 -1.97
C TYR A 34 3.31 17.93 -3.48
N THR A 35 4.49 17.40 -3.79
CA THR A 35 4.99 17.27 -5.16
C THR A 35 4.95 15.81 -5.59
N PHE A 36 3.85 15.39 -6.19
CA PHE A 36 3.68 14.03 -6.68
C PHE A 36 4.03 13.95 -8.16
N ASN A 37 4.86 12.97 -8.53
CA ASN A 37 5.27 12.78 -9.93
C ASN A 37 5.21 11.29 -10.32
N LEU A 38 5.44 11.01 -11.61
CA LEU A 38 5.36 9.64 -12.14
C LEU A 38 6.34 8.66 -11.48
N ARG A 39 7.42 9.13 -10.84
CA ARG A 39 8.32 8.27 -10.07
C ARG A 39 7.61 7.65 -8.86
N ASP A 40 6.68 8.37 -8.26
CA ASP A 40 5.93 7.86 -7.10
C ASP A 40 5.05 6.69 -7.52
N LEU A 41 4.40 6.79 -8.69
CA LEU A 41 3.68 5.66 -9.29
C LEU A 41 4.61 4.46 -9.54
N SER A 42 5.83 4.68 -10.06
CA SER A 42 6.82 3.59 -10.20
C SER A 42 7.25 2.97 -8.88
N LYS A 43 7.34 3.74 -7.78
CA LYS A 43 7.70 3.21 -6.45
C LYS A 43 6.67 2.22 -5.93
N VAL A 44 5.38 2.45 -6.17
CA VAL A 44 4.32 1.50 -5.78
C VAL A 44 4.57 0.14 -6.43
N PHE A 45 4.79 0.11 -7.75
CA PHE A 45 5.07 -1.14 -8.47
C PHE A 45 6.42 -1.76 -8.09
N GLN A 46 7.42 -0.94 -7.77
CA GLN A 46 8.69 -1.43 -7.24
C GLN A 46 8.51 -2.13 -5.89
N GLY A 47 7.68 -1.59 -5.00
CA GLY A 47 7.27 -2.22 -3.74
C GLY A 47 6.58 -3.56 -3.96
N LEU A 48 5.58 -3.59 -4.84
CA LEU A 48 4.90 -4.82 -5.23
C LEU A 48 5.86 -5.89 -5.76
N SER A 49 6.87 -5.48 -6.53
CA SER A 49 7.85 -6.38 -7.14
C SER A 49 8.87 -6.97 -6.14
N GLN A 50 8.97 -6.42 -4.93
CA GLN A 50 9.80 -6.99 -3.86
C GLN A 50 9.16 -8.22 -3.22
N ALA A 51 7.85 -8.41 -3.39
CA ALA A 51 7.16 -9.55 -2.84
C ALA A 51 7.50 -10.83 -3.61
N ASN A 52 7.72 -11.92 -2.87
CA ASN A 52 8.00 -13.22 -3.47
C ASN A 52 6.70 -13.98 -3.76
N SER A 53 6.62 -14.61 -4.93
CA SER A 53 5.52 -15.50 -5.31
C SER A 53 5.28 -16.67 -4.34
N SER A 54 6.29 -17.07 -3.56
CA SER A 54 6.16 -18.10 -2.52
C SER A 54 5.41 -17.60 -1.27
N VAL A 55 5.34 -16.29 -1.07
CA VAL A 55 4.70 -15.65 0.09
C VAL A 55 3.31 -15.12 -0.27
N ILE A 56 3.17 -14.52 -1.45
CA ILE A 56 1.89 -13.97 -1.91
C ILE A 56 1.15 -15.01 -2.75
N THR A 57 0.44 -15.91 -2.08
CA THR A 57 -0.34 -16.99 -2.70
C THR A 57 -1.83 -16.65 -2.83
N ASP A 58 -2.33 -15.77 -1.97
CA ASP A 58 -3.75 -15.40 -1.92
C ASP A 58 -4.01 -14.04 -2.60
N PRO A 59 -5.08 -13.91 -3.42
CA PRO A 59 -5.49 -12.66 -4.04
C PRO A 59 -5.72 -11.51 -3.05
N ASN A 60 -6.28 -11.77 -1.87
CA ASN A 60 -6.50 -10.71 -0.87
C ASN A 60 -5.18 -10.25 -0.26
N THR A 61 -4.23 -11.15 -0.01
CA THR A 61 -2.88 -10.77 0.42
C THR A 61 -2.17 -9.88 -0.60
N PHE A 62 -2.36 -10.14 -1.90
CA PHE A 62 -1.85 -9.28 -2.96
C PHE A 62 -2.48 -7.88 -2.94
N ILE A 63 -3.79 -7.78 -2.73
CA ILE A 63 -4.49 -6.50 -2.60
C ILE A 63 -4.05 -5.75 -1.33
N ARG A 64 -3.86 -6.45 -0.19
CA ARG A 64 -3.31 -5.88 1.05
C ARG A 64 -1.92 -5.29 0.83
N LEU A 65 -1.05 -6.02 0.10
CA LEU A 65 0.28 -5.55 -0.25
C LEU A 65 0.21 -4.27 -1.11
N TRP A 66 -0.66 -4.24 -2.12
CA TRP A 66 -0.87 -3.03 -2.92
C TRP A 66 -1.37 -1.84 -2.09
N CYS A 67 -2.27 -2.08 -1.13
CA CYS A 67 -2.73 -1.03 -0.21
C CYS A 67 -1.57 -0.52 0.65
N HIS A 68 -0.75 -1.41 1.20
CA HIS A 68 0.43 -1.05 1.99
C HIS A 68 1.39 -0.15 1.21
N GLU A 69 1.76 -0.55 -0.02
CA GLU A 69 2.66 0.24 -0.86
C GLU A 69 2.05 1.59 -1.25
N SER A 70 0.75 1.62 -1.54
CA SER A 70 0.05 2.86 -1.87
C SER A 70 0.01 3.83 -0.69
N LEU A 71 -0.24 3.32 0.53
CA LEU A 71 -0.18 4.12 1.75
C LEU A 71 1.23 4.66 1.97
N ARG A 72 2.25 3.80 1.89
CA ARG A 72 3.65 4.21 2.11
C ARG A 72 4.13 5.28 1.14
N VAL A 73 3.72 5.20 -0.13
CA VAL A 73 4.16 6.14 -1.17
C VAL A 73 3.42 7.47 -1.10
N PHE A 74 2.11 7.44 -0.86
CA PHE A 74 1.26 8.63 -0.94
C PHE A 74 0.83 9.17 0.42
N HIS A 75 0.28 8.30 1.27
CA HIS A 75 -0.29 8.69 2.57
C HIS A 75 0.76 9.19 3.55
N ASP A 76 1.94 8.57 3.64
CA ASP A 76 3.00 8.98 4.57
C ASP A 76 3.53 10.41 4.33
N ARG A 77 3.18 11.03 3.19
CA ARG A 77 3.56 12.40 2.84
C ARG A 77 2.49 13.43 3.22
N LEU A 78 1.30 12.99 3.62
CA LEU A 78 0.17 13.83 4.00
C LEU A 78 0.33 14.24 5.46
N ILE A 79 0.11 15.53 5.74
CA ILE A 79 0.25 16.08 7.10
C ILE A 79 -1.11 16.46 7.68
N ASP A 80 -2.03 16.94 6.84
CA ASP A 80 -3.35 17.35 7.28
C ASP A 80 -4.27 16.14 7.45
N GLN A 81 -5.01 16.10 8.55
CA GLN A 81 -5.95 15.02 8.82
C GLN A 81 -7.03 14.93 7.72
N GLY A 82 -7.48 16.07 7.17
CA GLY A 82 -8.46 16.09 6.09
C GLY A 82 -7.93 15.45 4.80
N ASP A 83 -6.66 15.73 4.45
CA ASP A 83 -6.02 15.11 3.28
C ASP A 83 -5.85 13.59 3.48
N THR A 84 -5.47 13.19 4.70
CA THR A 84 -5.32 11.78 5.08
C THR A 84 -6.66 11.04 4.97
N GLU A 85 -7.73 11.58 5.55
CA GLU A 85 -9.08 11.01 5.44
C GLU A 85 -9.58 10.99 4.00
N TRP A 86 -9.28 12.02 3.21
CA TRP A 86 -9.59 12.05 1.78
C TRP A 86 -8.87 10.91 1.04
N PHE A 87 -7.59 10.67 1.31
CA PHE A 87 -6.84 9.60 0.67
C PHE A 87 -7.39 8.23 1.03
N HIS A 88 -7.73 8.00 2.31
CA HIS A 88 -8.39 6.76 2.74
C HIS A 88 -9.71 6.51 2.01
N LYS A 89 -10.53 7.56 1.82
CA LYS A 89 -11.76 7.46 1.02
C LYS A 89 -11.48 7.14 -0.45
N GLN A 90 -10.46 7.75 -1.04
CA GLN A 90 -10.05 7.44 -2.42
C GLN A 90 -9.59 5.98 -2.57
N LEU A 91 -8.76 5.51 -1.64
CA LEU A 91 -8.28 4.12 -1.63
C LEU A 91 -9.45 3.14 -1.50
N ASN A 92 -10.35 3.36 -0.54
CA ASN A 92 -11.52 2.51 -0.35
C ASN A 92 -12.45 2.52 -1.57
N SER A 93 -12.66 3.69 -2.19
CA SER A 93 -13.43 3.81 -3.44
C SER A 93 -12.83 2.97 -4.57
N GLN A 94 -11.51 3.02 -4.77
CA GLN A 94 -10.87 2.19 -5.80
C GLN A 94 -11.00 0.70 -5.49
N ILE A 95 -10.90 0.30 -4.22
CA ILE A 95 -11.04 -1.10 -3.83
C ILE A 95 -12.46 -1.61 -4.13
N LYS A 96 -13.46 -0.83 -3.74
CA LYS A 96 -14.86 -1.15 -4.01
C LYS A 96 -15.14 -1.26 -5.50
N ASN A 97 -14.64 -0.33 -6.29
CA ASN A 97 -14.89 -0.28 -7.74
C ASN A 97 -14.15 -1.38 -8.52
N LYS A 98 -12.92 -1.73 -8.14
CA LYS A 98 -12.05 -2.64 -8.89
C LYS A 98 -12.05 -4.07 -8.36
N PHE A 99 -12.33 -4.27 -7.07
CA PHE A 99 -12.28 -5.58 -6.41
C PHE A 99 -13.60 -6.01 -5.76
N GLY A 100 -14.59 -5.13 -5.65
CA GLY A 100 -15.96 -5.48 -5.27
C GLY A 100 -16.18 -5.75 -3.77
N PHE A 101 -15.28 -5.29 -2.91
CA PHE A 101 -15.43 -5.35 -1.45
C PHE A 101 -14.96 -4.04 -0.80
N ASP A 102 -15.26 -3.83 0.48
CA ASP A 102 -14.83 -2.65 1.23
C ASP A 102 -13.48 -2.91 1.94
N PHE A 103 -12.66 -1.87 2.09
CA PHE A 103 -11.35 -1.94 2.77
C PHE A 103 -11.48 -2.55 4.17
N ASP A 104 -12.48 -2.11 4.94
CA ASP A 104 -12.67 -2.56 6.32
C ASP A 104 -13.11 -4.03 6.45
N ASP A 105 -13.64 -4.63 5.38
CA ASP A 105 -14.14 -6.02 5.39
C ASP A 105 -13.00 -7.04 5.22
N LYS A 106 -12.06 -6.78 4.30
CA LYS A 106 -11.05 -7.77 3.88
C LYS A 106 -9.60 -7.33 4.01
N ILE A 107 -9.37 -6.04 4.21
CA ILE A 107 -8.04 -5.41 4.12
C ILE A 107 -7.63 -4.90 5.50
N SER A 108 -8.51 -4.20 6.21
CA SER A 108 -8.29 -3.81 7.60
C SER A 108 -8.30 -5.02 8.53
N ARG A 109 -7.34 -5.09 9.46
CA ARG A 109 -7.37 -6.04 10.59
C ARG A 109 -8.05 -5.43 11.83
N GLY A 110 -8.79 -4.32 11.66
CA GLY A 110 -9.35 -3.50 12.72
C GLY A 110 -8.38 -2.41 13.20
N ASP A 111 -8.78 -1.65 14.23
CA ASP A 111 -8.07 -0.47 14.75
C ASP A 111 -6.68 -0.76 15.39
N ALA A 112 -6.30 -2.03 15.54
CA ALA A 112 -5.14 -2.41 16.35
C ALA A 112 -3.79 -2.35 15.62
N MET A 113 -3.74 -2.43 14.27
CA MET A 113 -2.46 -2.34 13.56
C MET A 113 -2.64 -1.94 12.09
N PRO A 114 -1.89 -0.95 11.57
CA PRO A 114 -1.86 -0.65 10.15
C PRO A 114 -1.25 -1.84 9.39
N ILE A 115 -1.68 -2.04 8.15
CA ILE A 115 -1.17 -3.11 7.29
C ILE A 115 0.32 -2.86 7.06
N MET A 116 1.17 -3.81 7.48
CA MET A 116 2.61 -3.70 7.34
C MET A 116 3.20 -4.90 6.59
N PHE A 117 4.07 -4.61 5.63
CA PHE A 117 4.90 -5.59 4.95
C PHE A 117 6.37 -5.26 5.14
N GLY A 118 7.18 -6.32 5.28
CA GLY A 118 8.57 -6.16 5.67
C GLY A 118 9.42 -7.40 5.49
N SER A 119 10.72 -7.20 5.34
CA SER A 119 11.73 -8.26 5.34
C SER A 119 12.52 -8.32 6.65
N TYR A 120 12.07 -7.62 7.70
CA TYR A 120 12.84 -7.44 8.95
C TYR A 120 12.63 -8.52 10.00
N LEU A 121 11.59 -9.36 9.88
CA LEU A 121 11.27 -10.37 10.90
C LEU A 121 12.35 -11.45 11.07
N ASP A 122 13.09 -11.79 10.01
CA ASP A 122 14.09 -12.87 10.05
C ASP A 122 15.51 -12.29 10.19
N ALA A 123 15.83 -11.75 11.37
CA ALA A 123 17.12 -11.12 11.67
C ALA A 123 18.33 -12.08 11.47
N ASN A 124 18.12 -13.38 11.68
CA ASN A 124 19.13 -14.43 11.54
C ASN A 124 19.51 -14.74 10.08
N ILE A 125 18.73 -14.28 9.11
CA ILE A 125 18.99 -14.51 7.68
C ILE A 125 19.73 -13.28 7.11
N PRO A 126 20.76 -13.45 6.26
CA PRO A 126 21.39 -12.33 5.56
C PRO A 126 20.36 -11.50 4.80
N ALA A 127 20.50 -10.16 4.80
CA ALA A 127 19.51 -9.24 4.24
C ALA A 127 19.05 -9.60 2.81
N GLU A 128 19.98 -10.09 1.99
CA GLU A 128 19.74 -10.50 0.59
C GLU A 128 18.78 -11.69 0.44
N LYS A 129 18.66 -12.54 1.46
CA LYS A 129 17.82 -13.75 1.46
C LYS A 129 16.51 -13.56 2.23
N ARG A 130 16.30 -12.40 2.84
CA ARG A 130 15.08 -12.13 3.63
C ARG A 130 13.90 -11.97 2.68
N LEU A 131 12.80 -12.62 3.03
CA LEU A 131 11.57 -12.56 2.25
C LEU A 131 10.74 -11.36 2.70
N TYR A 132 10.24 -10.58 1.74
CA TYR A 132 9.27 -9.53 1.99
C TYR A 132 7.90 -10.16 2.26
N LYS A 133 7.44 -10.07 3.51
CA LYS A 133 6.22 -10.75 3.98
C LYS A 133 5.32 -9.83 4.81
N GLU A 134 4.04 -10.17 4.87
CA GLU A 134 3.07 -9.49 5.74
C GLU A 134 3.44 -9.71 7.21
N ILE A 135 3.27 -8.69 8.04
CA ILE A 135 3.54 -8.74 9.47
C ILE A 135 2.21 -8.78 10.20
N PRO A 136 1.84 -9.95 10.76
CA PRO A 136 0.50 -10.14 11.25
C PRO A 136 0.23 -9.55 12.63
N ASN A 137 1.27 -9.43 13.48
CA ASN A 137 1.14 -9.03 14.89
C ASN A 137 2.24 -8.04 15.30
N GLU A 138 1.91 -7.16 16.24
CA GLU A 138 2.84 -6.20 16.84
C GLU A 138 3.96 -6.88 17.65
N GLU A 139 3.68 -8.04 18.26
CA GLU A 139 4.71 -8.82 18.97
C GLU A 139 5.84 -9.28 18.06
N ASP A 140 5.52 -9.62 16.81
CA ASP A 140 6.51 -10.08 15.83
C ASP A 140 7.37 -8.90 15.36
N LEU A 141 6.80 -7.70 15.31
CA LEU A 141 7.54 -6.46 15.07
C LEU A 141 8.53 -6.18 16.21
N HIS A 142 8.08 -6.22 17.47
CA HIS A 142 8.93 -5.97 18.63
C HIS A 142 10.06 -6.99 18.82
N LYS A 143 9.87 -8.25 18.39
CA LYS A 143 10.93 -9.27 18.42
C LYS A 143 12.06 -9.01 17.40
N SER A 144 11.83 -8.15 16.42
CA SER A 144 12.76 -7.87 15.32
C SER A 144 13.60 -6.59 15.49
N MET A 145 13.24 -5.73 16.47
CA MET A 145 13.95 -4.49 16.81
C MET A 145 14.95 -4.70 17.94
#